data_AF-A0A670YK57-F1
#
_entry.id   AF-A0A670YK57-F1
#
_cell.length_a   1.000
_cell.length_b   1.000
_cell.length_c   1.000
_cell.angle_alpha   90.00
_cell.angle_beta   90.00
_cell.angle_gamma   90.00
#
_symmetry.space_group_name_H-M   'P 1'
#
loop_
_entity.id
_entity.type
_entity.pdbx_description
1 polymer ?
#
loop_
_entity_poly.entity_id
_entity_poly.type
_entity_poly.pdbx_seq_one_letter_code
_entity_poly.pdbx_strand_id
1 'polypeptide(L)'
;MAIEKLLGIQQVNISHCQQDPCDMESCFNQIQAGLQTYSGYLSHIHQILTTYSDKVLSVQLDISNLSHNIQQQMEESSLTSVVYPQAENEPRFVEVQGEIGSYLVLCKLQKFMDMIFRALRHCST
;
A
#
# COMPACT_ATOMS: atom_id res chain seq x y z
N MET A 1 -9.63 -15.89 -5.75
CA MET A 1 -10.36 -14.63 -5.93
C MET A 1 -11.67 -14.51 -5.12
N ALA A 2 -12.12 -15.51 -4.34
CA ALA A 2 -13.33 -15.40 -3.52
C ALA A 2 -13.05 -14.94 -2.07
N ILE A 3 -11.99 -15.45 -1.45
CA ILE A 3 -11.64 -15.18 -0.04
C ILE A 3 -11.26 -13.71 0.18
N GLU A 4 -10.51 -13.10 -0.74
CA GLU A 4 -10.06 -11.70 -0.59
C GLU A 4 -11.23 -10.71 -0.57
N LYS A 5 -12.24 -10.93 -1.42
CA LYS A 5 -13.46 -10.13 -1.47
C LYS A 5 -14.31 -10.31 -0.22
N LEU A 6 -14.37 -11.53 0.32
CA LEU A 6 -15.04 -11.82 1.59
C LEU A 6 -14.34 -11.16 2.78
N LEU A 7 -13.02 -11.03 2.73
CA LEU A 7 -12.19 -10.39 3.76
C LEU A 7 -12.09 -8.86 3.61
N GLY A 8 -12.75 -8.27 2.60
CA GLY A 8 -12.69 -6.82 2.35
C GLY A 8 -11.30 -6.31 1.92
N ILE A 9 -10.40 -7.18 1.48
CA ILE A 9 -9.05 -6.80 1.06
C ILE A 9 -9.15 -6.16 -0.33
N GLN A 10 -8.91 -4.86 -0.40
CA GLN A 10 -8.97 -4.09 -1.63
C GLN A 10 -7.79 -4.40 -2.54
N GLN A 11 -8.06 -4.45 -3.85
CA GLN A 11 -7.02 -4.49 -4.85
C GLN A 11 -6.55 -3.07 -5.13
N VAL A 12 -5.31 -2.75 -4.78
CA VAL A 12 -4.70 -1.46 -5.09
C VAL A 12 -4.55 -1.32 -6.61
N ASN A 13 -4.94 -0.17 -7.14
CA ASN A 13 -4.84 0.18 -8.55
C ASN A 13 -3.49 0.87 -8.84
N ILE A 14 -2.77 0.38 -9.85
CA ILE A 14 -1.47 0.90 -10.32
C ILE A 14 -1.43 1.05 -11.85
N SER A 15 -2.59 1.08 -12.49
CA SER A 15 -2.71 1.10 -13.95
C SER A 15 -1.98 2.28 -14.61
N HIS A 16 -1.91 3.44 -13.95
CA HIS A 16 -1.20 4.61 -14.49
C HIS A 16 0.32 4.41 -14.51
N CYS A 17 0.86 3.56 -13.63
CA CYS A 17 2.29 3.26 -13.57
C CYS A 17 2.79 2.36 -14.72
N GLN A 18 1.89 1.84 -15.55
CA GLN A 18 2.22 0.96 -16.68
C GLN A 18 2.05 1.67 -18.03
N GLN A 19 1.66 2.95 -18.03
CA GLN A 19 1.46 3.73 -19.25
C GLN A 19 2.81 4.11 -19.90
N ASP A 20 2.82 4.22 -21.22
CA ASP A 20 3.97 4.66 -22.01
C ASP A 20 3.52 5.80 -22.96
N PRO A 21 3.96 7.05 -22.77
CA PRO A 21 4.93 7.50 -21.76
C PRO A 21 4.38 7.42 -20.32
N CYS A 22 5.27 7.35 -19.32
CA CYS A 22 4.83 7.33 -17.92
C CYS A 22 4.05 8.60 -17.55
N ASP A 23 2.83 8.42 -17.04
CA ASP A 23 2.09 9.45 -16.32
C ASP A 23 2.54 9.46 -14.85
N MET A 24 3.64 10.18 -14.58
CA MET A 24 4.29 10.21 -13.26
C MET A 24 3.36 10.74 -12.16
N GLU A 25 2.56 11.77 -12.46
CA GLU A 25 1.62 12.35 -11.49
C GLU A 25 0.56 11.33 -11.09
N SER A 26 -0.15 10.74 -12.05
CA SER A 26 -1.20 9.77 -11.75
C SER A 26 -0.64 8.48 -11.14
N CYS A 27 0.55 8.04 -11.59
CA CYS A 27 1.22 6.88 -11.02
C CYS A 27 1.59 7.11 -9.55
N PHE A 28 2.25 8.23 -9.21
CA PHE A 28 2.68 8.48 -7.84
C PHE A 28 1.49 8.68 -6.90
N ASN A 29 0.41 9.31 -7.37
CA ASN A 29 -0.86 9.37 -6.64
C ASN A 29 -1.45 7.98 -6.36
N GLN A 30 -1.41 7.06 -7.32
CA GLN A 30 -1.83 5.66 -7.12
C GLN A 30 -0.95 4.92 -6.12
N ILE A 31 0.37 5.16 -6.15
CA ILE A 31 1.30 4.59 -5.18
C ILE A 31 0.98 5.10 -3.77
N GLN A 32 0.79 6.41 -3.60
CA GLN A 32 0.43 7.01 -2.30
C GLN A 32 -0.88 6.43 -1.74
N ALA A 33 -1.92 6.33 -2.57
CA ALA A 33 -3.18 5.72 -2.18
C ALA A 33 -2.98 4.26 -1.71
N GLY A 34 -2.18 3.49 -2.45
CA GLY A 34 -1.86 2.11 -2.09
C GLY A 34 -1.09 1.97 -0.78
N LEU A 35 -0.07 2.80 -0.55
CA LEU A 35 0.70 2.83 0.70
C LEU A 35 -0.20 3.17 1.89
N GLN A 36 -1.11 4.14 1.73
CA GLN A 36 -2.10 4.49 2.75
C GLN A 36 -3.04 3.31 3.07
N THR A 37 -3.51 2.58 2.06
CA THR A 37 -4.33 1.37 2.25
C THR A 37 -3.58 0.30 3.07
N TYR A 38 -2.35 -0.02 2.69
CA TYR A 38 -1.58 -1.05 3.41
C TYR A 38 -1.17 -0.61 4.82
N SER A 39 -0.92 0.69 5.04
CA SER A 39 -0.71 1.23 6.39
C SER A 39 -1.89 0.93 7.32
N GLY A 40 -3.13 1.18 6.86
CA GLY A 40 -4.34 0.84 7.60
C GLY A 40 -4.48 -0.66 7.88
N TYR A 41 -4.16 -1.51 6.90
CA TYR A 41 -4.19 -2.96 7.08
C TYR A 41 -3.14 -3.45 8.09
N LEU A 42 -1.94 -2.88 8.07
CA LEU A 42 -0.89 -3.24 9.01
C LEU A 42 -1.22 -2.81 10.45
N SER A 43 -1.92 -1.71 10.64
CA SER A 43 -2.42 -1.31 11.97
C SER A 43 -3.34 -2.37 12.58
N HIS A 44 -4.14 -3.04 11.76
CA HIS A 44 -4.98 -4.16 12.18
C HIS A 44 -4.16 -5.43 12.42
N ILE A 45 -3.27 -5.76 11.49
CA ILE A 45 -2.42 -6.95 11.57
C ILE A 45 -1.51 -6.90 12.80
N HIS A 46 -1.06 -5.71 13.20
CA HIS A 46 -0.26 -5.51 14.41
C HIS A 46 -0.99 -5.98 15.68
N GLN A 47 -2.32 -5.81 15.73
CA GLN A 47 -3.15 -6.28 16.85
C GLN A 47 -3.40 -7.80 16.80
N ILE A 48 -3.37 -8.40 15.60
CA ILE A 48 -3.61 -9.83 15.39
C ILE A 48 -2.34 -10.65 15.61
N LEU A 49 -1.24 -10.28 14.95
CA LEU A 49 0.03 -11.00 14.97
C LEU A 49 0.89 -10.55 16.15
N THR A 50 0.39 -10.69 17.38
CA THR A 50 1.06 -10.21 18.60
C THR A 50 2.46 -10.78 18.80
N THR A 51 2.71 -12.03 18.37
CA THR A 51 4.05 -12.64 18.40
C THR A 51 5.05 -11.96 17.45
N TYR A 52 4.56 -11.27 16.43
CA TYR A 52 5.38 -10.60 15.40
C TYR A 52 5.18 -9.08 15.39
N SER A 53 4.63 -8.49 16.46
CA SER A 53 4.26 -7.08 16.54
C SER A 53 5.39 -6.15 16.11
N ASP A 54 6.62 -6.38 16.60
CA ASP A 54 7.78 -5.54 16.30
C ASP A 54 8.15 -5.57 14.80
N LYS A 55 7.96 -6.72 14.15
CA LYS A 55 8.19 -6.85 12.70
C LYS A 55 7.12 -6.12 11.90
N VAL A 56 5.86 -6.24 12.32
CA VAL A 56 4.76 -5.52 11.67
C VAL A 56 4.96 -4.01 11.84
N LEU A 57 5.36 -3.55 13.03
CA LEU A 57 5.67 -2.16 13.31
C LEU A 57 6.85 -1.65 12.45
N SER A 58 7.92 -2.43 12.31
CA SER A 58 9.03 -2.08 11.41
C SER A 58 8.55 -1.85 9.98
N VAL A 59 7.71 -2.76 9.46
CA VAL A 59 7.16 -2.61 8.10
C VAL A 59 6.26 -1.38 7.97
N GLN A 60 5.49 -1.03 9.02
CA GLN A 60 4.69 0.19 9.03
C GLN A 60 5.57 1.45 8.96
N LEU A 61 6.66 1.48 9.71
CA LEU A 61 7.63 2.58 9.66
C LEU A 61 8.29 2.69 8.28
N ASP A 62 8.67 1.57 7.68
CA ASP A 62 9.27 1.55 6.34
C ASP A 62 8.30 2.06 5.27
N ILE A 63 7.01 1.69 5.35
CA ILE A 63 5.96 2.21 4.44
C ILE A 63 5.73 3.70 4.64
N SER A 64 5.71 4.17 5.89
CA SER A 64 5.57 5.59 6.21
C SER A 64 6.73 6.41 5.62
N ASN A 65 7.96 5.91 5.79
CA ASN A 65 9.15 6.54 5.22
C ASN A 65 9.11 6.56 3.69
N LEU A 66 8.69 5.46 3.06
CA LEU A 66 8.55 5.41 1.59
C LEU A 66 7.48 6.39 1.09
N SER A 67 6.33 6.45 1.74
CA SER A 67 5.25 7.41 1.41
C SER A 67 5.75 8.85 1.53
N HIS A 68 6.49 9.17 2.59
CA HIS A 68 7.09 10.49 2.76
C HIS A 68 8.08 10.83 1.64
N ASN A 69 8.97 9.91 1.29
CA ASN A 69 9.95 10.13 0.22
C ASN A 69 9.28 10.34 -1.15
N ILE A 70 8.21 9.59 -1.46
CA ILE A 70 7.46 9.78 -2.71
C ILE A 70 6.74 11.13 -2.70
N GLN A 71 6.18 11.54 -1.56
CA GLN A 71 5.51 12.82 -1.42
C GLN A 71 6.49 13.97 -1.66
N GLN A 72 7.67 13.91 -1.06
CA GLN A 72 8.74 14.88 -1.32
C GLN A 72 9.16 14.90 -2.79
N GLN A 73 9.32 13.74 -3.43
CA GLN A 73 9.64 13.66 -4.85
C GLN A 73 8.58 14.34 -5.72
N MET A 74 7.29 14.16 -5.39
CA MET A 74 6.19 14.83 -6.08
C MET A 74 6.28 16.34 -5.94
N GLU A 75 6.55 16.84 -4.73
CA GLU A 75 6.70 18.27 -4.44
C GLU A 75 7.88 18.88 -5.21
N GLU A 76 9.04 18.24 -5.18
CA GLU A 76 10.24 18.67 -5.90
C GLU A 76 10.03 18.70 -7.42
N SER A 77 9.22 17.78 -7.93
CA SER A 77 8.88 17.65 -9.35
C SER A 77 7.67 18.50 -9.76
N SER A 78 7.12 19.32 -8.84
CA SER A 78 5.91 20.12 -9.04
C SER A 78 4.68 19.31 -9.50
N LEU A 79 4.59 18.04 -9.08
CA LEU A 79 3.44 17.18 -9.33
C LEU A 79 2.36 17.41 -8.28
N THR A 80 1.10 17.35 -8.70
CA THR A 80 -0.03 17.50 -7.79
C THR A 80 -0.21 16.24 -6.95
N SER A 81 -0.08 16.37 -5.63
CA SER A 81 -0.42 15.29 -4.70
C SER A 81 -1.88 15.36 -4.30
N VAL A 82 -2.58 14.25 -4.50
CA VAL A 82 -3.93 14.02 -4.00
C VAL A 82 -3.81 13.41 -2.61
N VAL A 83 -4.13 14.21 -1.59
CA VAL A 83 -4.25 13.69 -0.22
C VAL A 83 -5.54 12.88 -0.16
N TYR A 84 -5.42 11.55 -0.22
CA TYR A 84 -6.55 10.67 0.01
C TYR A 84 -6.89 10.69 1.51
N PRO A 85 -8.15 10.96 1.90
CA PRO A 85 -8.56 10.79 3.29
C PRO A 85 -8.29 9.35 3.71
N GLN A 86 -7.87 9.15 4.96
CA GLN A 86 -7.64 7.81 5.49
C GLN A 86 -8.88 6.95 5.22
N ALA A 87 -8.69 5.81 4.56
CA ALA A 87 -9.80 4.95 4.19
C ALA A 87 -10.55 4.52 5.47
N GLU A 88 -11.80 4.97 5.61
CA GLU A 88 -12.68 4.63 6.74
C GLU A 88 -13.03 3.12 6.79
N ASN A 89 -12.66 2.36 5.76
CA ASN A 89 -12.85 0.92 5.69
C ASN A 89 -11.62 0.18 6.23
N GLU A 90 -11.49 0.22 7.55
CA GLU A 90 -10.68 -0.73 8.28
C GLU A 90 -11.15 -2.17 7.98
N PRO A 91 -10.24 -3.10 7.62
CA PRO A 91 -10.62 -4.48 7.34
C PRO A 91 -11.17 -5.12 8.62
N ARG A 92 -12.48 -5.38 8.65
CA ARG A 92 -13.13 -6.16 9.71
C ARG A 92 -12.77 -7.63 9.55
N PHE A 93 -11.59 -8.02 10.01
CA PHE A 93 -11.24 -9.42 10.16
C PHE A 93 -12.19 -10.03 11.21
N VAL A 94 -12.98 -11.03 10.82
CA VAL A 94 -13.68 -11.89 11.79
C VAL A 94 -12.57 -12.67 12.53
N GLU A 95 -12.59 -12.75 13.87
CA GLU A 95 -11.50 -13.31 14.71
C GLU A 95 -10.89 -14.63 14.16
N VAL A 96 -11.73 -15.52 13.64
CA VAL A 96 -11.34 -16.85 13.12
C VAL A 96 -10.51 -16.78 11.82
N GLN A 97 -10.44 -15.61 11.18
CA GLN A 97 -9.75 -15.37 9.90
C GLN A 97 -8.55 -14.43 10.05
N GLY A 98 -8.19 -14.01 11.27
CA GLY A 98 -7.17 -13.01 11.52
C GLY A 98 -5.81 -13.36 10.91
N GLU A 99 -5.29 -14.56 11.18
CA GLU A 99 -3.96 -14.98 10.70
C GLU A 99 -3.92 -15.18 9.18
N ILE A 100 -4.91 -15.88 8.61
CA ILE A 100 -4.95 -16.12 7.15
C ILE A 100 -5.20 -14.83 6.38
N GLY A 101 -6.03 -13.93 6.93
CA GLY A 101 -6.24 -12.59 6.39
C GLY A 101 -4.96 -11.77 6.43
N SER A 102 -4.23 -11.81 7.55
CA SER A 102 -2.92 -11.15 7.70
C SER A 102 -1.91 -11.65 6.68
N TYR A 103 -1.82 -12.97 6.50
CA TYR A 103 -0.95 -13.58 5.49
C TYR A 103 -1.28 -13.09 4.08
N LEU A 104 -2.56 -13.08 3.69
CA LEU A 104 -2.98 -12.62 2.37
C LEU A 104 -2.66 -11.14 2.13
N VAL A 105 -2.86 -10.28 3.12
CA VAL A 105 -2.47 -8.86 3.03
C VAL A 105 -0.97 -8.74 2.83
N LEU A 106 -0.15 -9.43 3.63
CA LEU A 106 1.32 -9.37 3.52
C LEU A 106 1.80 -9.86 2.15
N CYS A 107 1.22 -10.92 1.60
CA CYS A 107 1.52 -11.39 0.24
C CYS A 107 1.16 -10.35 -0.83
N LYS A 108 0.04 -9.63 -0.68
CA LYS A 108 -0.34 -8.56 -1.61
C LYS A 108 0.56 -7.33 -1.45
N LEU A 109 0.93 -6.97 -0.23
CA LEU A 109 1.89 -5.90 0.04
C LEU A 109 3.22 -6.18 -0.66
N GLN A 110 3.77 -7.39 -0.52
CA GLN A 110 5.01 -7.76 -1.21
C GLN A 110 4.91 -7.56 -2.73
N LYS A 111 3.83 -8.04 -3.36
CA LYS A 111 3.60 -7.82 -4.79
C LYS A 111 3.45 -6.34 -5.14
N PHE A 112 2.82 -5.56 -4.27
CA PHE A 112 2.70 -4.12 -4.46
C PHE A 112 4.06 -3.41 -4.42
N MET A 113 4.95 -3.79 -3.49
CA MET A 113 6.32 -3.27 -3.42
C MET A 113 7.11 -3.60 -4.70
N ASP A 114 6.98 -4.81 -5.24
CA ASP A 114 7.60 -5.18 -6.53
C ASP A 114 7.10 -4.29 -7.68
N MET A 115 5.81 -3.94 -7.66
CA MET A 115 5.22 -3.07 -8.69
C MET A 115 5.67 -1.62 -8.53
N ILE A 116 5.77 -1.10 -7.29
CA ILE A 116 6.35 0.23 -7.02
C ILE A 116 7.77 0.30 -7.55
N PHE A 117 8.61 -0.69 -7.24
CA PHE A 117 10.00 -0.70 -7.69
C PHE A 117 10.11 -0.62 -9.23
N ARG A 118 9.25 -1.36 -9.94
CA ARG A 118 9.19 -1.31 -11.42
C ARG A 118 8.70 0.03 -11.93
N ALA A 119 7.67 0.60 -11.30
CA ALA A 119 7.10 1.90 -11.66
C ALA A 119 8.12 3.03 -11.49
N LEU A 120 8.81 3.09 -10.35
CA LEU A 120 9.84 4.09 -10.08
C LEU A 120 10.96 4.03 -11.12
N ARG A 121 11.37 2.82 -11.52
CA ARG A 121 12.37 2.64 -12.59
C ARG A 121 11.84 3.09 -13.96
N HIS A 122 10.61 2.72 -14.30
CA HIS A 122 9.95 3.08 -15.58
C HIS A 122 9.77 4.59 -15.75
N CYS A 123 9.44 5.30 -14.67
CA CYS A 123 9.21 6.74 -14.71
C CYS A 123 10.49 7.57 -14.51
N SER A 124 11.61 6.93 -14.17
CA SER A 124 12.93 7.59 -14.03
C SER A 124 13.74 7.68 -15.33
N THR A 125 13.31 6.99 -16.38
CA THR A 125 13.91 7.01 -17.73
C THR A 125 13.29 8.06 -18.61
#